data_AF-A0A6P8P9Y5-F1
#
_entry.id   AF-A0A6P8P9Y5-F1
#
_cell.length_a   1.000
_cell.length_b   1.000
_cell.length_c   1.000
_cell.angle_alpha   90.00
_cell.angle_beta   90.00
_cell.angle_gamma   90.00
#
_symmetry.space_group_name_H-M   'P 1'
#
loop_
_entity.id
_entity.type
_entity.pdbx_description
1 polymer ?
#
loop_
_entity_poly.entity_id
_entity_poly.type
_entity_poly.pdbx_seq_one_letter_code
_entity_poly.pdbx_strand_id
1 'polypeptide(L)'
;MILGGYPLTIQAPSAATTTSRSKVPKMTQSGQKGNRKISLDTMTQILPLLKDSPAGRSVVLWKQSKPDVQRGGGERQQSNTVTVSPYLNKGLSVERSKGGRLEADKQPDIYFSTDVERLRKSVWCARFQEGPYLAQLQGRKSPVKQQHPPWFTSDDLQKMRLLATGEVWTKSRIPAHGQILKVGLLANHTAKSYDLGTHCLDGLCGLIKRPTDLYEVLAFHLDRVLGLNRSLPIVARKFKNDLLPYQYTNGLVRPIVWWAPDIRHLGDANNDQNSIVLGWLQYQALLKQGCHVGDSVPRLTIKHTEWAKLALFDFLLQVQDRLDRYCCGFHPDPKESCVEERLHDKCRNPEELFLVHILVRESNPSHLVYIDNAGRPDHPEEKLNFRLLEGIDRFPETAVAVLRSGCLQNMLRKSLFTDQEFWESQGGQQGLKALLQTIERRAQILLQYIQDRSLQ
;
A
#
# COMPACT_ATOMS: atom_id res chain seq x y z
N MET A 1 -4.45 -4.33 -63.58
CA MET A 1 -3.50 -3.24 -63.90
C MET A 1 -2.46 -3.27 -62.79
N ILE A 2 -1.34 -4.02 -62.88
CA ILE A 2 -0.09 -3.75 -63.63
C ILE A 2 0.30 -2.26 -63.48
N LEU A 3 1.43 -1.81 -62.92
CA LEU A 3 2.86 -2.21 -62.85
C LEU A 3 3.45 -1.66 -61.51
N GLY A 4 4.41 -2.25 -60.79
CA GLY A 4 5.86 -2.40 -61.09
C GLY A 4 6.65 -1.13 -60.73
N GLY A 5 7.80 -1.08 -60.05
CA GLY A 5 8.71 -2.04 -59.43
C GLY A 5 10.00 -1.34 -58.92
N TYR A 6 10.65 -1.96 -57.93
CA TYR A 6 12.12 -2.04 -57.67
C TYR A 6 12.96 -0.81 -57.19
N PRO A 7 14.13 -1.06 -56.55
CA PRO A 7 14.61 -0.35 -55.35
C PRO A 7 15.98 0.34 -55.54
N LEU A 8 16.44 1.08 -54.54
CA LEU A 8 17.83 1.54 -54.46
C LEU A 8 18.45 1.20 -53.10
N THR A 9 19.35 0.23 -53.14
CA THR A 9 20.38 -0.07 -52.14
C THR A 9 21.63 0.73 -52.50
N ILE A 10 22.22 1.51 -51.59
CA ILE A 10 23.63 1.93 -51.68
C ILE A 10 24.29 1.81 -50.30
N GLN A 11 25.55 1.36 -50.36
CA GLN A 11 26.44 0.85 -49.34
C GLN A 11 26.93 1.88 -48.30
N ALA A 12 27.39 1.32 -47.19
CA ALA A 12 28.32 1.93 -46.23
C ALA A 12 29.65 2.38 -46.87
N PRO A 13 30.44 3.16 -46.10
CA PRO A 13 31.86 2.87 -46.01
C PRO A 13 32.34 2.66 -44.58
N SER A 14 33.39 1.85 -44.50
CA SER A 14 34.16 1.43 -43.33
C SER A 14 35.30 2.40 -43.02
N ALA A 15 35.66 2.44 -41.73
CA ALA A 15 36.97 2.70 -41.12
C ALA A 15 37.71 4.03 -41.34
N ALA A 16 37.99 4.72 -40.22
CA ALA A 16 39.31 5.28 -39.97
C ALA A 16 39.60 5.38 -38.45
N THR A 17 40.65 4.67 -38.06
CA THR A 17 41.36 4.70 -36.79
C THR A 17 42.03 6.06 -36.58
N THR A 18 41.94 6.65 -35.38
CA THR A 18 43.03 7.53 -34.90
C THR A 18 43.10 7.53 -33.37
N THR A 19 44.19 6.94 -32.91
CA THR A 19 44.78 7.05 -31.58
C THR A 19 45.24 8.49 -31.31
N SER A 20 44.98 9.02 -30.11
CA SER A 20 45.92 9.96 -29.49
C SER A 20 45.89 9.85 -27.97
N ARG A 21 47.10 9.67 -27.44
CA ARG A 21 47.52 9.65 -26.04
C ARG A 21 47.61 11.08 -25.50
N SER A 22 47.81 11.13 -24.17
CA SER A 22 48.33 12.23 -23.33
C SER A 22 47.23 13.00 -22.58
N LYS A 23 47.37 13.38 -21.31
CA LYS A 23 48.52 13.40 -20.40
C LYS A 23 47.97 13.51 -18.97
N VAL A 24 48.58 12.76 -18.06
CA VAL A 24 48.48 12.93 -16.60
C VAL A 24 49.20 14.23 -16.20
N PRO A 25 48.75 14.89 -15.13
CA PRO A 25 49.69 15.47 -14.17
C PRO A 25 49.46 14.92 -12.75
N LYS A 26 50.55 14.37 -12.19
CA LYS A 26 50.78 14.20 -10.76
C LYS A 26 51.33 15.52 -10.21
N MET A 27 50.84 15.93 -9.04
CA MET A 27 51.52 16.76 -8.02
C MET A 27 50.49 16.96 -6.89
N THR A 28 50.74 16.87 -5.59
CA THR A 28 51.89 16.53 -4.76
C THR A 28 51.31 16.29 -3.35
N GLN A 29 51.89 15.37 -2.58
CA GLN A 29 51.61 15.24 -1.15
C GLN A 29 52.23 16.42 -0.38
N SER A 30 51.54 16.95 0.61
CA SER A 30 52.16 17.42 1.85
C SER A 30 51.18 17.18 3.00
N GLY A 31 51.66 16.49 4.03
CA GLY A 31 50.87 16.18 5.23
C GLY A 31 51.06 17.23 6.31
N GLN A 32 50.14 17.26 7.26
CA GLN A 32 50.46 17.56 8.66
C GLN A 32 49.37 17.04 9.60
N LYS A 33 49.83 16.29 10.60
CA LYS A 33 49.06 15.83 11.77
C LYS A 33 48.74 17.04 12.67
N GLY A 34 47.55 17.04 13.27
CA GLY A 34 47.19 17.96 14.34
C GLY A 34 45.98 17.47 15.13
N ASN A 35 46.23 16.72 16.20
CA ASN A 35 45.26 16.34 17.23
C ASN A 35 44.90 17.57 18.07
N ARG A 36 43.60 17.89 18.28
CA ARG A 36 42.97 18.08 19.60
C ARG A 36 41.65 18.87 19.58
N LYS A 37 40.74 18.35 20.41
CA LYS A 37 39.71 19.01 21.22
C LYS A 37 38.39 19.44 20.56
N ILE A 38 37.40 18.62 20.90
CA ILE A 38 36.00 18.97 21.12
C ILE A 38 35.90 20.27 21.94
N SER A 39 35.13 21.22 21.43
CA SER A 39 34.40 22.22 22.22
C SER A 39 33.07 22.48 21.53
N LEU A 40 32.00 22.20 22.26
CA LEU A 40 30.64 22.58 21.99
C LEU A 40 30.57 24.11 22.19
N ASP A 41 30.19 24.88 21.18
CA ASP A 41 29.26 26.01 21.31
C ASP A 41 29.13 26.85 20.03
N THR A 42 27.93 27.42 19.92
CA THR A 42 27.55 28.61 19.15
C THR A 42 27.01 28.40 17.73
N MET A 43 25.68 28.34 17.71
CA MET A 43 24.77 28.77 16.65
C MET A 43 25.13 30.15 16.05
N THR A 44 24.82 30.27 14.75
CA THR A 44 24.52 31.51 13.99
C THR A 44 25.69 32.19 13.28
N GLN A 45 25.70 32.05 11.95
CA GLN A 45 25.82 33.08 10.91
C GLN A 45 26.78 32.63 9.80
N ILE A 46 26.24 32.21 8.63
CA ILE A 46 26.62 32.65 7.26
C ILE A 46 25.44 32.29 6.30
N LEU A 47 24.66 33.28 5.83
CA LEU A 47 23.91 33.25 4.55
C LEU A 47 24.89 33.62 3.41
N PRO A 48 24.55 33.60 2.10
CA PRO A 48 23.74 32.68 1.27
C PRO A 48 24.45 32.32 -0.05
N LEU A 49 24.27 31.13 -0.62
CA LEU A 49 24.56 30.88 -2.04
C LEU A 49 23.73 29.68 -2.51
N LEU A 50 22.63 29.96 -3.21
CA LEU A 50 21.97 29.14 -4.24
C LEU A 50 20.71 29.90 -4.68
N LYS A 51 20.92 31.06 -5.30
CA LYS A 51 20.03 31.55 -6.34
C LYS A 51 20.63 31.05 -7.64
N ASP A 52 19.81 30.31 -8.39
CA ASP A 52 19.82 30.12 -9.85
C ASP A 52 19.50 28.67 -10.21
N SER A 53 18.20 28.35 -10.24
CA SER A 53 17.65 27.40 -11.21
C SER A 53 16.17 27.73 -11.48
N PRO A 54 15.69 27.71 -12.74
CA PRO A 54 14.48 28.41 -13.15
C PRO A 54 13.25 27.49 -13.09
N ALA A 55 12.41 27.65 -12.07
CA ALA A 55 11.05 27.11 -12.07
C ALA A 55 10.13 28.10 -11.35
N GLY A 56 9.77 29.17 -12.05
CA GLY A 56 8.95 30.24 -11.50
C GLY A 56 8.47 31.21 -12.58
N ARG A 57 7.87 30.69 -13.65
CA ARG A 57 7.03 31.52 -14.52
C ARG A 57 5.57 31.15 -14.30
N SER A 58 4.89 32.14 -13.71
CA SER A 58 3.47 32.24 -13.48
C SER A 58 2.68 31.86 -14.73
N VAL A 59 1.93 30.76 -14.68
CA VAL A 59 0.85 30.50 -15.62
C VAL A 59 -0.41 31.09 -15.03
N VAL A 60 -0.90 32.13 -15.71
CA VAL A 60 -2.16 32.82 -15.45
C VAL A 60 -3.31 31.82 -15.53
N LEU A 61 -3.89 31.49 -14.38
CA LEU A 61 -5.11 30.69 -14.31
C LEU A 61 -6.30 31.57 -14.69
N TRP A 62 -6.92 31.26 -15.82
CA TRP A 62 -8.18 31.85 -16.26
C TRP A 62 -9.29 31.47 -15.26
N LYS A 63 -9.67 32.44 -14.42
CA LYS A 63 -10.93 32.41 -13.66
C LYS A 63 -12.07 32.74 -14.62
N GLN A 64 -12.92 31.76 -14.93
CA GLN A 64 -14.30 32.04 -15.29
C GLN A 64 -15.18 31.74 -14.07
N SER A 65 -15.54 32.82 -13.37
CA SER A 65 -16.62 32.86 -12.39
C SER A 65 -17.92 33.26 -13.10
N LYS A 66 -19.02 32.60 -12.77
CA LYS A 66 -20.40 33.01 -13.06
C LYS A 66 -21.29 32.65 -11.86
N PRO A 67 -22.43 33.34 -11.64
CA PRO A 67 -22.53 34.29 -10.53
C PRO A 67 -23.49 33.88 -9.39
N ASP A 68 -23.45 34.77 -8.39
CA ASP A 68 -24.22 34.91 -7.15
C ASP A 68 -25.66 34.40 -7.07
N VAL A 69 -25.99 33.86 -5.89
CA VAL A 69 -27.28 34.10 -5.20
C VAL A 69 -26.98 34.43 -3.73
N GLN A 70 -27.37 35.65 -3.33
CA GLN A 70 -27.37 36.14 -1.94
C GLN A 70 -28.47 35.45 -1.10
N ARG A 71 -28.22 35.21 0.20
CA ARG A 71 -28.58 36.13 1.32
C ARG A 71 -28.76 35.40 2.67
N GLY A 72 -28.22 36.02 3.71
CA GLY A 72 -28.60 35.88 5.13
C GLY A 72 -27.70 34.92 5.93
N GLY A 73 -27.07 35.25 7.05
CA GLY A 73 -27.13 36.42 7.94
C GLY A 73 -26.89 35.92 9.38
N GLY A 74 -25.93 36.51 10.11
CA GLY A 74 -25.63 36.27 11.53
C GLY A 74 -24.72 35.07 11.80
N GLU A 75 -23.76 35.06 12.73
CA GLU A 75 -23.32 36.00 13.75
C GLU A 75 -21.89 35.58 14.14
N ARG A 76 -21.02 36.56 14.44
CA ARG A 76 -19.68 36.33 15.00
C ARG A 76 -19.83 35.95 16.47
N GLN A 77 -19.24 34.82 16.87
CA GLN A 77 -18.84 34.63 18.27
C GLN A 77 -17.35 34.31 18.37
N GLN A 78 -16.80 34.89 19.42
CA GLN A 78 -15.40 35.21 19.65
C GLN A 78 -14.56 33.98 19.97
N SER A 79 -13.32 34.03 19.49
CA SER A 79 -12.23 33.16 19.91
C SER A 79 -11.88 33.44 21.36
N ASN A 80 -12.05 32.44 22.23
CA ASN A 80 -11.41 32.42 23.54
C ASN A 80 -10.16 31.55 23.47
N THR A 81 -9.02 32.23 23.55
CA THR A 81 -7.69 31.68 23.80
C THR A 81 -7.69 31.07 25.21
N VAL A 82 -7.46 29.77 25.33
CA VAL A 82 -7.21 29.12 26.63
C VAL A 82 -5.79 28.56 26.64
N THR A 83 -4.98 29.17 27.50
CA THR A 83 -3.63 28.81 27.87
C THR A 83 -3.61 27.42 28.52
N VAL A 84 -2.91 26.46 27.93
CA VAL A 84 -2.65 25.15 28.54
C VAL A 84 -1.37 25.24 29.37
N SER A 85 -1.51 25.07 30.70
CA SER A 85 -0.40 24.91 31.63
C SER A 85 -0.22 23.43 32.00
N PRO A 86 1.01 22.91 32.18
CA PRO A 86 1.28 21.49 32.30
C PRO A 86 1.27 21.02 33.77
N TYR A 87 0.48 19.99 34.08
CA TYR A 87 0.65 19.17 35.30
C TYR A 87 0.59 17.69 34.89
N LEU A 88 1.75 17.02 34.81
CA LEU A 88 2.46 16.30 35.87
C LEU A 88 1.90 14.88 36.11
N ASN A 89 2.71 13.91 35.68
CA ASN A 89 2.63 12.48 35.88
C ASN A 89 2.18 12.07 37.29
N LYS A 90 1.21 11.15 37.37
CA LYS A 90 1.13 10.17 38.46
C LYS A 90 1.07 8.76 37.88
N GLY A 91 2.14 8.03 38.14
CA GLY A 91 2.29 6.63 37.78
C GLY A 91 1.36 5.74 38.59
N LEU A 92 0.82 4.72 37.94
CA LEU A 92 0.26 3.55 38.58
C LEU A 92 1.29 2.43 38.49
N SER A 93 1.94 2.21 39.62
CA SER A 93 2.76 1.05 39.96
C SER A 93 1.89 -0.20 39.94
N VAL A 94 2.24 -1.18 39.10
CA VAL A 94 1.73 -2.56 39.21
C VAL A 94 2.87 -3.44 39.67
N GLU A 95 2.62 -4.12 40.79
CA GLU A 95 3.54 -4.99 41.50
C GLU A 95 4.01 -6.17 40.63
N ARG A 96 5.32 -6.44 40.70
CA ARG A 96 5.96 -7.64 40.14
C ARG A 96 5.68 -8.83 41.07
N SER A 97 4.76 -9.71 40.68
CA SER A 97 4.75 -11.07 41.19
C SER A 97 5.68 -11.95 40.35
N LYS A 98 6.72 -12.49 41.01
CA LYS A 98 7.61 -13.55 40.50
C LYS A 98 6.88 -14.89 40.58
N GLY A 99 6.94 -15.69 39.52
CA GLY A 99 6.73 -17.14 39.62
C GLY A 99 6.23 -17.78 38.32
N GLY A 100 7.00 -18.78 37.83
CA GLY A 100 6.48 -19.81 36.92
C GLY A 100 6.79 -19.61 35.44
N ARG A 101 8.00 -19.99 35.03
CA ARG A 101 8.35 -20.24 33.63
C ARG A 101 7.64 -21.52 33.20
N LEU A 102 6.45 -21.41 32.61
CA LEU A 102 5.83 -22.47 31.83
C LEU A 102 6.25 -22.25 30.38
N GLU A 103 7.16 -23.09 29.91
CA GLU A 103 7.53 -23.20 28.50
C GLU A 103 6.27 -23.55 27.70
N ALA A 104 5.76 -22.56 26.97
CA ALA A 104 4.74 -22.78 25.96
C ALA A 104 5.43 -23.48 24.77
N ASP A 105 5.07 -24.75 24.60
CA ASP A 105 5.43 -25.62 23.50
C ASP A 105 5.14 -24.90 22.16
N LYS A 106 6.21 -24.39 21.51
CA LYS A 106 6.11 -23.72 20.21
C LYS A 106 6.02 -24.79 19.13
N GLN A 107 4.81 -25.24 18.86
CA GLN A 107 4.53 -25.92 17.59
C GLN A 107 4.80 -24.91 16.46
N PRO A 108 5.71 -25.19 15.51
CA PRO A 108 6.06 -24.22 14.49
C PRO A 108 4.83 -23.92 13.62
N ASP A 109 4.49 -22.64 13.46
CA ASP A 109 3.38 -22.15 12.64
C ASP A 109 3.46 -22.77 11.24
N ILE A 110 2.70 -23.85 11.02
CA ILE A 110 2.62 -24.62 9.77
C ILE A 110 2.28 -23.71 8.58
N TYR A 111 1.62 -22.59 8.84
CA TYR A 111 0.98 -21.77 7.84
C TYR A 111 1.92 -20.88 7.01
N PHE A 112 2.97 -20.34 7.62
CA PHE A 112 3.99 -19.55 6.90
C PHE A 112 5.21 -20.38 6.50
N SER A 113 5.00 -21.69 6.34
CA SER A 113 6.06 -22.61 5.96
C SER A 113 6.54 -22.32 4.54
N THR A 114 7.86 -22.30 4.37
CA THR A 114 8.51 -22.30 3.05
C THR A 114 8.53 -23.69 2.40
N ASP A 115 8.04 -24.72 3.11
CA ASP A 115 7.91 -26.10 2.62
C ASP A 115 6.63 -26.26 1.80
N VAL A 116 6.82 -26.33 0.48
CA VAL A 116 5.75 -26.47 -0.51
C VAL A 116 4.96 -27.78 -0.34
N GLU A 117 5.63 -28.89 0.00
CA GLU A 117 4.96 -30.19 0.16
C GLU A 117 4.11 -30.23 1.43
N ARG A 118 4.60 -29.59 2.50
CA ARG A 118 3.81 -29.41 3.72
C ARG A 118 2.57 -28.56 3.47
N LEU A 119 2.69 -27.47 2.70
CA LEU A 119 1.55 -26.63 2.32
C LEU A 119 0.51 -27.41 1.50
N ARG A 120 0.95 -28.21 0.51
CA ARG A 120 0.08 -29.05 -0.32
C ARG A 120 -0.72 -30.08 0.49
N LYS A 121 -0.11 -30.65 1.53
CA LYS A 121 -0.76 -31.62 2.43
C LYS A 121 -1.66 -30.97 3.49
N SER A 122 -1.64 -29.64 3.61
CA SER A 122 -2.42 -28.94 4.63
C SER A 122 -3.91 -28.91 4.31
N VAL A 123 -4.74 -28.84 5.36
CA VAL A 123 -6.20 -28.64 5.24
C VAL A 123 -6.58 -27.35 4.52
N TRP A 124 -5.67 -26.37 4.47
CA TRP A 124 -5.87 -25.09 3.81
C TRP A 124 -5.76 -25.20 2.28
N CYS A 125 -4.93 -26.12 1.79
CA CYS A 125 -4.81 -26.43 0.38
C CYS A 125 -5.94 -27.32 -0.15
N ALA A 126 -6.61 -28.06 0.74
CA ALA A 126 -7.73 -28.92 0.38
C ALA A 126 -8.83 -28.13 -0.34
N ARG A 127 -9.52 -28.80 -1.28
CA ARG A 127 -10.60 -28.20 -2.07
C ARG A 127 -11.64 -27.57 -1.15
N PHE A 128 -12.00 -26.32 -1.44
CA PHE A 128 -13.01 -25.59 -0.68
C PHE A 128 -14.39 -26.24 -0.84
N GLN A 129 -15.07 -26.46 0.28
CA GLN A 129 -16.47 -26.89 0.37
C GLN A 129 -17.15 -26.07 1.46
N GLU A 130 -18.21 -25.34 1.08
CA GLU A 130 -18.84 -24.33 1.96
C GLU A 130 -19.40 -24.91 3.25
N GLY A 131 -20.23 -25.96 3.17
CA GLY A 131 -20.86 -26.59 4.35
C GLY A 131 -19.86 -27.13 5.39
N PRO A 132 -18.90 -27.99 5.00
CA PRO A 132 -17.86 -28.47 5.92
C PRO A 132 -17.02 -27.34 6.52
N TYR A 133 -16.72 -26.31 5.74
CA TYR A 133 -15.93 -25.19 6.21
C TYR A 133 -16.71 -24.30 7.18
N LEU A 134 -17.99 -24.05 6.95
CA LEU A 134 -18.90 -23.42 7.91
C LEU A 134 -18.95 -24.19 9.23
N ALA A 135 -19.11 -25.51 9.16
CA ALA A 135 -19.14 -26.36 10.35
C ALA A 135 -17.82 -26.29 11.15
N GLN A 136 -16.68 -26.19 10.44
CA GLN A 136 -15.36 -26.00 11.04
C GLN A 136 -15.26 -24.63 11.75
N LEU A 137 -15.70 -23.55 11.10
CA LEU A 137 -15.70 -22.20 11.68
C LEU A 137 -16.63 -22.10 12.91
N GLN A 138 -17.78 -22.78 12.86
CA GLN A 138 -18.81 -22.76 13.89
C GLN A 138 -18.58 -23.77 15.02
N GLY A 139 -17.51 -24.57 14.96
CA GLY A 139 -17.20 -25.70 15.82
C GLY A 139 -17.87 -25.70 17.20
N ARG A 140 -19.08 -26.27 17.26
CA ARG A 140 -19.73 -26.68 18.50
C ARG A 140 -18.99 -27.92 18.99
N LYS A 141 -18.56 -27.91 20.26
CA LYS A 141 -17.99 -29.03 21.07
C LYS A 141 -16.47 -29.05 21.34
N SER A 142 -15.79 -27.91 21.42
CA SER A 142 -14.58 -27.81 22.26
C SER A 142 -14.46 -26.41 22.85
N PRO A 143 -14.15 -26.22 24.16
CA PRO A 143 -13.96 -24.90 24.77
C PRO A 143 -12.72 -24.15 24.24
N VAL A 144 -12.00 -24.71 23.26
CA VAL A 144 -10.72 -24.19 22.77
C VAL A 144 -10.86 -23.77 21.31
N LYS A 145 -11.00 -22.45 21.11
CA LYS A 145 -10.71 -21.64 19.91
C LYS A 145 -11.64 -21.82 18.69
N GLN A 146 -12.34 -20.73 18.33
CA GLN A 146 -12.82 -20.51 16.97
C GLN A 146 -11.66 -20.71 15.98
N GLN A 147 -11.77 -21.67 15.05
CA GLN A 147 -10.77 -21.92 14.02
C GLN A 147 -10.95 -20.93 12.88
N HIS A 148 -10.62 -19.66 13.12
CA HIS A 148 -10.44 -18.71 12.01
C HIS A 148 -9.22 -19.13 11.17
N PRO A 149 -9.14 -18.73 9.88
CA PRO A 149 -7.94 -18.96 9.09
C PRO A 149 -6.67 -18.44 9.80
N PRO A 150 -5.58 -19.22 9.80
CA PRO A 150 -4.38 -18.91 10.58
C PRO A 150 -3.58 -17.71 10.07
N TRP A 151 -3.89 -17.19 8.88
CA TRP A 151 -3.30 -15.96 8.37
C TRP A 151 -3.83 -14.69 9.01
N PHE A 152 -4.98 -14.74 9.68
CA PHE A 152 -5.49 -13.59 10.40
C PHE A 152 -4.87 -13.52 11.78
N THR A 153 -4.32 -12.34 12.10
CA THR A 153 -3.91 -12.04 13.47
C THR A 153 -5.13 -11.81 14.35
N SER A 154 -4.95 -11.90 15.68
CA SER A 154 -6.01 -11.51 16.61
C SER A 154 -6.46 -10.06 16.41
N ASP A 155 -5.53 -9.19 16.02
CA ASP A 155 -5.79 -7.78 15.75
C ASP A 155 -6.64 -7.59 14.48
N ASP A 156 -6.35 -8.37 13.42
CA ASP A 156 -7.17 -8.40 12.21
C ASP A 156 -8.62 -8.78 12.54
N LEU A 157 -8.81 -9.90 13.25
CA LEU A 157 -10.14 -10.40 13.57
C LEU A 157 -10.93 -9.40 14.43
N GLN A 158 -10.27 -8.75 15.39
CA GLN A 158 -10.90 -7.71 16.21
C GLN A 158 -11.35 -6.52 15.38
N LYS A 159 -10.47 -6.02 14.49
CA LYS A 159 -10.77 -4.87 13.62
C LYS A 159 -11.83 -5.22 12.57
N MET A 160 -11.74 -6.38 11.93
CA MET A 160 -12.76 -6.86 10.99
C MET A 160 -14.14 -6.94 11.66
N ARG A 161 -14.22 -7.49 12.88
CA ARG A 161 -15.46 -7.52 13.65
C ARG A 161 -16.00 -6.10 13.92
N LEU A 162 -15.14 -5.19 14.40
CA LEU A 162 -15.54 -3.79 14.61
C LEU A 162 -16.09 -3.14 13.33
N LEU A 163 -15.40 -3.32 12.20
CA LEU A 163 -15.80 -2.73 10.92
C LEU A 163 -17.12 -3.30 10.40
N ALA A 164 -17.32 -4.62 10.56
CA ALA A 164 -18.50 -5.32 10.10
C ALA A 164 -19.75 -4.98 10.93
N THR A 165 -19.63 -4.97 12.26
CA THR A 165 -20.78 -4.89 13.17
C THR A 165 -20.89 -3.59 13.96
N GLY A 166 -19.81 -2.80 14.05
CA GLY A 166 -19.77 -1.60 14.88
C GLY A 166 -20.79 -0.56 14.42
N GLU A 167 -21.49 0.05 15.38
CA GLU A 167 -22.49 1.08 15.09
C GLU A 167 -21.79 2.38 14.67
N VAL A 168 -22.23 2.99 13.57
CA VAL A 168 -21.73 4.29 13.14
C VAL A 168 -22.31 5.36 14.06
N TRP A 169 -21.45 5.95 14.89
CA TRP A 169 -21.84 6.93 15.89
C TRP A 169 -21.58 8.38 15.45
N THR A 170 -20.54 8.59 14.64
CA THR A 170 -20.22 9.93 14.12
C THR A 170 -19.51 9.83 12.77
N LYS A 171 -19.43 10.94 12.04
CA LYS A 171 -18.79 11.03 10.73
C LYS A 171 -18.06 12.36 10.54
N SER A 172 -17.03 12.33 9.71
CA SER A 172 -16.33 13.51 9.21
C SER A 172 -15.95 13.31 7.74
N ARG A 173 -15.96 14.40 6.97
CA ARG A 173 -15.46 14.38 5.59
C ARG A 173 -13.94 14.44 5.61
N ILE A 174 -13.31 13.79 4.64
CA ILE A 174 -11.90 14.01 4.35
C ILE A 174 -11.82 15.12 3.28
N PRO A 175 -11.06 16.21 3.52
CA PRO A 175 -10.83 17.25 2.52
C PRO A 175 -10.36 16.65 1.20
N ALA A 176 -10.72 17.25 0.05
CA ALA A 176 -10.37 16.79 -1.30
C ALA A 176 -10.83 15.36 -1.70
N HIS A 177 -11.40 14.56 -0.79
CA HIS A 177 -11.84 13.18 -1.03
C HIS A 177 -13.34 13.00 -0.82
N GLY A 178 -14.15 13.74 -1.60
CA GLY A 178 -15.60 13.85 -1.41
C GLY A 178 -16.43 12.56 -1.57
N GLN A 179 -15.83 11.47 -2.05
CA GLN A 179 -16.48 10.18 -2.21
C GLN A 179 -16.18 9.20 -1.05
N ILE A 180 -15.32 9.61 -0.12
CA ILE A 180 -14.87 8.80 1.02
C ILE A 180 -15.33 9.47 2.32
N LEU A 181 -15.73 8.68 3.31
CA LEU A 181 -16.23 9.19 4.59
C LEU A 181 -15.55 8.51 5.77
N LYS A 182 -14.93 9.31 6.66
CA LYS A 182 -14.36 8.83 7.91
C LYS A 182 -15.47 8.73 8.96
N VAL A 183 -15.57 7.60 9.64
CA VAL A 183 -16.61 7.32 10.63
C VAL A 183 -16.03 6.81 11.94
N GLY A 184 -16.65 7.20 13.05
CA GLY A 184 -16.41 6.60 14.36
C GLY A 184 -17.37 5.45 14.61
N LEU A 185 -16.84 4.33 15.12
CA LEU A 185 -17.57 3.07 15.33
C LEU A 185 -17.65 2.72 16.81
N LEU A 186 -18.81 2.27 17.29
CA LEU A 186 -18.98 1.74 18.65
C LEU A 186 -18.98 0.20 18.62
N ALA A 187 -18.10 -0.40 19.43
CA ALA A 187 -18.03 -1.86 19.56
C ALA A 187 -19.16 -2.46 20.42
N ASN A 188 -19.54 -1.76 21.51
CA ASN A 188 -20.49 -2.24 22.54
C ASN A 188 -21.48 -1.13 22.97
N HIS A 189 -21.98 -0.32 22.03
CA HIS A 189 -22.95 0.78 22.25
C HIS A 189 -22.58 1.81 23.34
N THR A 190 -21.31 1.88 23.73
CA THR A 190 -20.80 2.80 24.75
C THR A 190 -19.67 3.62 24.14
N ALA A 191 -19.92 4.91 23.95
CA ALA A 191 -18.89 5.84 23.49
C ALA A 191 -17.90 6.10 24.63
N LYS A 192 -16.61 5.81 24.40
CA LYS A 192 -15.54 6.11 25.36
C LYS A 192 -15.17 7.60 25.37
N SER A 193 -15.41 8.30 24.27
CA SER A 193 -15.16 9.73 24.10
C SER A 193 -16.19 10.34 23.14
N TYR A 194 -16.54 11.61 23.35
CA TYR A 194 -17.38 12.40 22.43
C TYR A 194 -16.57 13.10 21.32
N ASP A 195 -15.23 13.03 21.37
CA ASP A 195 -14.34 13.58 20.35
C ASP A 195 -13.89 12.51 19.34
N LEU A 196 -14.14 12.75 18.05
CA LEU A 196 -13.77 11.83 16.96
C LEU A 196 -12.26 11.66 16.83
N GLY A 197 -11.46 12.69 17.12
CA GLY A 197 -10.00 12.59 17.06
C GLY A 197 -9.48 11.53 18.02
N THR A 198 -9.84 11.67 19.30
CA THR A 198 -9.53 10.72 20.37
C THR A 198 -10.09 9.32 20.07
N HIS A 199 -11.33 9.23 19.57
CA HIS A 199 -11.94 7.95 19.20
C HIS A 199 -11.18 7.21 18.10
N CYS A 200 -10.62 7.94 17.12
CA CYS A 200 -9.77 7.36 16.09
C CYS A 200 -8.40 6.92 16.63
N LEU A 201 -7.83 7.66 17.60
CA LEU A 201 -6.59 7.26 18.27
C LEU A 201 -6.75 5.95 19.05
N ASP A 202 -7.94 5.69 19.61
CA ASP A 202 -8.30 4.42 20.24
C ASP A 202 -8.50 3.26 19.21
N GLY A 203 -8.31 3.53 17.92
CA GLY A 203 -8.47 2.55 16.84
C GLY A 203 -9.93 2.22 16.52
N LEU A 204 -10.87 3.08 16.93
CA LEU A 204 -12.31 2.85 16.78
C LEU A 204 -12.92 3.58 15.57
N CYS A 205 -12.09 3.88 14.56
CA CYS A 205 -12.53 4.54 13.33
C CYS A 205 -12.38 3.65 12.10
N GLY A 206 -13.22 3.95 11.10
CA GLY A 206 -13.13 3.36 9.78
C GLY A 206 -13.33 4.40 8.68
N LEU A 207 -13.00 4.01 7.46
CA LEU A 207 -13.11 4.82 6.27
C LEU A 207 -13.99 4.10 5.25
N ILE A 208 -15.19 4.64 5.02
CA ILE A 208 -16.13 4.10 4.04
C ILE A 208 -15.74 4.60 2.66
N LYS A 209 -15.43 3.67 1.76
CA LYS A 209 -14.97 3.94 0.39
C LYS A 209 -16.10 3.77 -0.65
N ARG A 210 -15.76 3.91 -1.94
CA ARG A 210 -16.73 3.79 -3.05
C ARG A 210 -17.08 2.32 -3.28
N PRO A 211 -18.26 2.00 -3.84
CA PRO A 211 -18.60 0.62 -4.19
C PRO A 211 -17.63 0.03 -5.23
N THR A 212 -17.07 0.87 -6.10
CA THR A 212 -16.06 0.48 -7.10
C THR A 212 -14.73 0.04 -6.48
N ASP A 213 -14.47 0.39 -5.22
CA ASP A 213 -13.24 0.02 -4.52
C ASP A 213 -13.38 -1.35 -3.80
N LEU A 214 -14.49 -2.08 -4.00
CA LEU A 214 -14.82 -3.30 -3.24
C LEU A 214 -13.74 -4.39 -3.32
N TYR A 215 -12.97 -4.43 -4.41
CA TYR A 215 -11.84 -5.36 -4.55
C TYR A 215 -10.66 -5.06 -3.61
N GLU A 216 -10.66 -3.95 -2.86
CA GLU A 216 -9.72 -3.78 -1.75
C GLU A 216 -9.92 -4.84 -0.65
N VAL A 217 -11.14 -5.38 -0.52
CA VAL A 217 -11.40 -6.53 0.36
C VAL A 217 -10.60 -7.73 -0.12
N LEU A 218 -10.71 -8.10 -1.39
CA LEU A 218 -9.90 -9.16 -1.99
C LEU A 218 -8.40 -8.95 -1.74
N ALA A 219 -7.93 -7.73 -1.94
CA ALA A 219 -6.54 -7.36 -1.76
C ALA A 219 -6.04 -7.60 -0.32
N PHE A 220 -6.83 -7.24 0.69
CA PHE A 220 -6.50 -7.53 2.09
C PHE A 220 -6.43 -9.04 2.38
N HIS A 221 -7.41 -9.80 1.89
CA HIS A 221 -7.42 -11.24 2.05
C HIS A 221 -6.23 -11.91 1.35
N LEU A 222 -5.81 -11.40 0.18
CA LEU A 222 -4.60 -11.85 -0.52
C LEU A 222 -3.33 -11.53 0.25
N ASP A 223 -3.20 -10.32 0.77
CA ASP A 223 -2.04 -9.89 1.58
C ASP A 223 -1.83 -10.79 2.81
N ARG A 224 -2.92 -11.16 3.51
CA ARG A 224 -2.86 -12.11 4.63
C ARG A 224 -2.54 -13.52 4.17
N VAL A 225 -3.15 -14.01 3.08
CA VAL A 225 -2.88 -15.36 2.56
C VAL A 225 -1.42 -15.55 2.11
N LEU A 226 -0.81 -14.49 1.58
CA LEU A 226 0.60 -14.49 1.17
C LEU A 226 1.57 -14.21 2.33
N GLY A 227 1.07 -13.88 3.53
CA GLY A 227 1.88 -13.55 4.70
C GLY A 227 2.65 -12.23 4.60
N LEU A 228 2.17 -11.30 3.77
CA LEU A 228 2.81 -9.99 3.59
C LEU A 228 2.55 -9.10 4.81
N ASN A 229 1.30 -9.12 5.30
CA ASN A 229 0.83 -8.40 6.49
C ASN A 229 1.09 -6.88 6.40
N ARG A 230 0.69 -6.23 5.29
CA ARG A 230 0.94 -4.80 5.03
C ARG A 230 -0.32 -4.00 4.72
N SER A 231 -1.35 -4.63 4.20
CA SER A 231 -2.67 -3.99 4.04
C SER A 231 -3.39 -3.82 5.38
N LEU A 232 -4.24 -2.80 5.46
CA LEU A 232 -5.08 -2.53 6.63
C LEU A 232 -6.33 -3.42 6.63
N PRO A 233 -6.84 -3.82 7.82
CA PRO A 233 -8.09 -4.57 7.91
C PRO A 233 -9.25 -3.84 7.24
N ILE A 234 -10.01 -4.58 6.45
CA ILE A 234 -11.11 -4.06 5.63
C ILE A 234 -12.16 -5.16 5.51
N VAL A 235 -13.42 -4.76 5.46
CA VAL A 235 -14.54 -5.66 5.20
C VAL A 235 -15.54 -5.01 4.25
N ALA A 236 -16.33 -5.83 3.57
CA ALA A 236 -17.53 -5.40 2.88
C ALA A 236 -18.68 -5.18 3.88
N ARG A 237 -19.46 -4.13 3.66
CA ARG A 237 -20.61 -3.82 4.50
C ARG A 237 -21.69 -3.08 3.71
N LYS A 238 -22.95 -3.46 3.93
CA LYS A 238 -24.11 -2.62 3.61
C LYS A 238 -24.42 -1.71 4.80
N PHE A 239 -24.47 -0.41 4.56
CA PHE A 239 -24.80 0.56 5.60
C PHE A 239 -26.30 0.89 5.56
N LYS A 240 -26.90 1.03 6.75
CA LYS A 240 -28.33 1.34 6.94
C LYS A 240 -28.55 2.41 8.02
N ASN A 241 -27.54 3.22 8.31
CA ASN A 241 -27.55 4.14 9.45
C ASN A 241 -28.00 5.54 9.03
N ASP A 242 -28.97 6.12 9.74
CA ASP A 242 -29.59 7.41 9.40
C ASP A 242 -28.63 8.61 9.50
N LEU A 243 -27.51 8.49 10.23
CA LEU A 243 -26.47 9.51 10.28
C LEU A 243 -25.71 9.59 8.95
N LEU A 244 -25.70 8.54 8.14
CA LEU A 244 -24.99 8.50 6.87
C LEU A 244 -25.82 9.10 5.73
N PRO A 245 -25.23 9.92 4.84
CA PRO A 245 -25.92 10.41 3.65
C PRO A 245 -26.44 9.25 2.76
N TYR A 246 -27.54 9.48 2.05
CA TYR A 246 -28.19 8.47 1.19
C TYR A 246 -27.23 7.73 0.25
N GLN A 247 -26.23 8.41 -0.30
CA GLN A 247 -25.23 7.79 -1.17
C GLN A 247 -24.52 6.60 -0.50
N TYR A 248 -24.40 6.57 0.83
CA TYR A 248 -23.80 5.47 1.60
C TYR A 248 -24.82 4.43 2.06
N THR A 249 -26.11 4.74 2.07
CA THR A 249 -27.19 3.86 2.58
C THR A 249 -28.15 3.37 1.50
N ASN A 250 -27.81 3.56 0.23
CA ASN A 250 -28.58 3.14 -0.95
C ASN A 250 -28.63 1.62 -1.21
N GLY A 251 -28.26 0.79 -0.23
CA GLY A 251 -28.25 -0.67 -0.32
C GLY A 251 -27.05 -1.28 -1.04
N LEU A 252 -26.16 -0.47 -1.65
CA LEU A 252 -24.94 -0.97 -2.25
C LEU A 252 -23.94 -1.43 -1.18
N VAL A 253 -23.24 -2.52 -1.48
CA VAL A 253 -22.13 -3.02 -0.66
C VAL A 253 -20.93 -2.08 -0.85
N ARG A 254 -20.29 -1.70 0.25
CA ARG A 254 -19.13 -0.83 0.26
C ARG A 254 -18.01 -1.42 1.11
N PRO A 255 -16.75 -1.26 0.70
CA PRO A 255 -15.63 -1.53 1.60
C PRO A 255 -15.55 -0.46 2.68
N ILE A 256 -15.27 -0.90 3.91
CA ILE A 256 -14.88 -0.04 5.02
C ILE A 256 -13.55 -0.52 5.57
N VAL A 257 -12.53 0.34 5.48
CA VAL A 257 -11.16 0.04 5.93
C VAL A 257 -10.91 0.66 7.29
N TRP A 258 -10.14 -0.01 8.14
CA TRP A 258 -9.73 0.52 9.43
C TRP A 258 -8.90 1.80 9.26
N TRP A 259 -9.25 2.83 10.02
CA TRP A 259 -8.49 4.09 10.02
C TRP A 259 -7.27 3.94 10.92
N ALA A 260 -6.08 3.87 10.32
CA ALA A 260 -4.81 3.85 11.03
C ALA A 260 -4.36 5.28 11.36
N PRO A 261 -4.46 5.73 12.63
CA PRO A 261 -4.21 7.14 12.96
C PRO A 261 -2.74 7.54 12.93
N ASP A 262 -1.82 6.57 12.94
CA ASP A 262 -0.37 6.77 12.98
C ASP A 262 0.27 6.56 11.60
N ILE A 263 -0.50 6.56 10.51
CA ILE A 263 0.11 6.68 9.17
C ILE A 263 0.73 8.06 9.05
N ARG A 264 2.00 8.10 8.62
CA ARG A 264 2.68 9.36 8.35
C ARG A 264 2.18 9.95 7.05
N HIS A 265 1.76 11.20 7.08
CA HIS A 265 1.44 11.97 5.89
C HIS A 265 2.44 13.13 5.78
N LEU A 266 2.79 13.50 4.54
CA LEU A 266 3.52 14.74 4.31
C LEU A 266 2.64 15.94 4.73
N GLY A 267 3.29 17.00 5.19
CA GLY A 267 2.62 18.18 5.76
C GLY A 267 1.95 19.10 4.73
N ASP A 268 1.74 18.64 3.50
CA ASP A 268 1.04 19.39 2.47
C ASP A 268 -0.45 19.04 2.45
N ALA A 269 -1.29 20.04 2.65
CA ALA A 269 -2.74 19.87 2.74
C ALA A 269 -3.41 19.26 1.48
N ASN A 270 -2.67 19.08 0.39
CA ASN A 270 -3.12 18.56 -0.90
C ASN A 270 -2.37 17.28 -1.37
N ASN A 271 -1.36 16.80 -0.64
CA ASN A 271 -0.53 15.66 -1.06
C ASN A 271 -0.21 14.72 0.13
N ASP A 272 -1.27 14.45 0.90
CA ASP A 272 -1.35 13.44 1.94
C ASP A 272 -1.24 11.99 1.43
N GLN A 273 -0.96 11.80 0.15
CA GLN A 273 -0.91 10.48 -0.49
C GLN A 273 0.42 9.76 -0.24
N ASN A 274 1.39 10.37 0.43
CA ASN A 274 2.71 9.80 0.68
C ASN A 274 3.23 10.12 2.08
N SER A 275 4.08 9.24 2.62
CA SER A 275 4.97 9.55 3.75
C SER A 275 6.35 10.01 3.26
N ILE A 276 6.71 9.61 2.04
CA ILE A 276 8.02 9.82 1.43
C ILE A 276 7.79 10.20 -0.03
N VAL A 277 8.41 11.29 -0.48
CA VAL A 277 8.44 11.66 -1.91
C VAL A 277 9.54 10.86 -2.59
N LEU A 278 9.19 10.06 -3.59
CA LEU A 278 10.14 9.22 -4.31
C LEU A 278 9.85 9.24 -5.81
N GLY A 279 10.85 9.65 -6.60
CA GLY A 279 10.83 9.55 -8.06
C GLY A 279 11.19 8.15 -8.56
N TRP A 280 10.82 7.81 -9.80
CA TRP A 280 11.12 6.51 -10.41
C TRP A 280 12.63 6.21 -10.45
N LEU A 281 13.44 7.18 -10.88
CA LEU A 281 14.91 7.01 -10.94
C LEU A 281 15.52 6.81 -9.54
N GLN A 282 15.01 7.52 -8.54
CA GLN A 282 15.46 7.40 -7.15
C GLN A 282 15.08 6.02 -6.58
N TYR A 283 13.86 5.55 -6.84
CA TYR A 283 13.42 4.21 -6.47
C TYR A 283 14.30 3.13 -7.11
N GLN A 284 14.57 3.22 -8.41
CA GLN A 284 15.43 2.26 -9.11
C GLN A 284 16.88 2.31 -8.60
N ALA A 285 17.40 3.48 -8.24
CA ALA A 285 18.72 3.61 -7.61
C ALA A 285 18.74 2.95 -6.21
N LEU A 286 17.69 3.13 -5.42
CA LEU A 286 17.55 2.50 -4.11
C LEU A 286 17.55 0.97 -4.20
N LEU A 287 16.81 0.40 -5.16
CA LEU A 287 16.77 -1.05 -5.35
C LEU A 287 18.15 -1.62 -5.70
N LYS A 288 18.92 -0.94 -6.54
CA LYS A 288 20.27 -1.37 -6.95
C LYS A 288 21.29 -1.31 -5.81
N GLN A 289 21.19 -0.33 -4.93
CA GLN A 289 22.19 -0.10 -3.88
C GLN A 289 22.05 -1.06 -2.69
N GLY A 290 20.89 -1.73 -2.54
CA GLY A 290 20.67 -2.76 -1.51
C GLY A 290 21.12 -2.30 -0.12
N CYS A 291 20.51 -1.25 0.44
CA CYS A 291 20.82 -0.66 1.75
C CYS A 291 22.32 -0.36 2.05
N HIS A 292 23.23 -0.41 1.08
CA HIS A 292 24.63 -0.06 1.32
C HIS A 292 24.81 1.46 1.33
N VAL A 293 25.48 1.92 2.39
CA VAL A 293 25.69 3.33 2.74
C VAL A 293 26.47 4.05 1.64
N GLY A 294 25.80 4.97 0.96
CA GLY A 294 26.40 6.02 0.14
C GLY A 294 25.64 7.32 0.37
N ASP A 295 26.37 8.43 0.57
CA ASP A 295 25.86 9.70 1.13
C ASP A 295 24.94 10.53 0.20
N SER A 296 24.50 9.98 -0.93
CA SER A 296 23.81 10.73 -1.98
C SER A 296 22.30 10.47 -2.10
N VAL A 297 21.75 9.48 -1.37
CA VAL A 297 20.31 9.23 -1.30
C VAL A 297 19.88 9.32 0.17
N PRO A 298 18.81 10.07 0.53
CA PRO A 298 18.29 10.06 1.89
C PRO A 298 18.10 8.61 2.34
N ARG A 299 18.68 8.22 3.49
CA ARG A 299 18.51 6.87 4.03
C ARG A 299 17.03 6.63 4.29
N LEU A 300 16.34 6.04 3.32
CA LEU A 300 14.97 5.58 3.51
C LEU A 300 15.03 4.44 4.52
N THR A 301 14.28 4.60 5.61
CA THR A 301 14.22 3.63 6.71
C THR A 301 13.54 2.32 6.30
N ILE A 302 12.93 2.27 5.11
CA ILE A 302 12.19 1.13 4.56
C ILE A 302 13.17 0.01 4.22
N LYS A 303 12.87 -1.20 4.71
CA LYS A 303 13.68 -2.39 4.40
C LYS A 303 13.53 -2.76 2.93
N HIS A 304 14.63 -3.18 2.30
CA HIS A 304 14.64 -3.62 0.90
C HIS A 304 13.58 -4.69 0.59
N THR A 305 13.38 -5.64 1.52
CA THR A 305 12.37 -6.71 1.37
C THR A 305 10.93 -6.21 1.28
N GLU A 306 10.65 -4.98 1.73
CA GLU A 306 9.31 -4.39 1.64
C GLU A 306 8.97 -4.00 0.21
N TRP A 307 9.95 -3.58 -0.58
CA TRP A 307 9.76 -3.31 -2.01
C TRP A 307 9.47 -4.58 -2.80
N ALA A 308 10.14 -5.69 -2.45
CA ALA A 308 9.85 -7.00 -3.05
C ALA A 308 8.43 -7.51 -2.71
N LYS A 309 8.00 -7.36 -1.45
CA LYS A 309 6.63 -7.67 -1.04
C LYS A 309 5.63 -6.81 -1.81
N LEU A 310 5.95 -5.53 -1.99
CA LEU A 310 5.07 -4.59 -2.66
C LEU A 310 4.91 -4.94 -4.14
N ALA A 311 6.03 -5.12 -4.84
CA ALA A 311 6.05 -5.48 -6.25
C ALA A 311 5.29 -6.78 -6.53
N LEU A 312 5.48 -7.81 -5.68
CA LEU A 312 4.72 -9.07 -5.79
C LEU A 312 3.22 -8.83 -5.66
N PHE A 313 2.81 -8.08 -4.63
CA PHE A 313 1.41 -7.80 -4.36
C PHE A 313 0.75 -6.99 -5.49
N ASP A 314 1.40 -5.89 -5.88
CA ASP A 314 0.93 -5.00 -6.92
C ASP A 314 0.91 -5.71 -8.28
N PHE A 315 1.83 -6.62 -8.57
CA PHE A 315 1.79 -7.42 -9.80
C PHE A 315 0.62 -8.40 -9.81
N LEU A 316 0.35 -9.13 -8.73
CA LEU A 316 -0.78 -10.08 -8.72
C LEU A 316 -2.13 -9.35 -8.91
N LEU A 317 -2.27 -8.18 -8.30
CA LEU A 317 -3.49 -7.38 -8.37
C LEU A 317 -3.51 -6.40 -9.55
N GLN A 318 -2.39 -6.17 -10.22
CA GLN A 318 -2.17 -5.11 -11.21
C GLN A 318 -2.49 -3.71 -10.65
N VAL A 319 -2.03 -3.43 -9.42
CA VAL A 319 -2.07 -2.10 -8.80
C VAL A 319 -0.94 -1.25 -9.40
N GLN A 320 -1.20 -0.64 -10.55
CA GLN A 320 -0.19 0.15 -11.26
C GLN A 320 0.02 1.55 -10.67
N ASP A 321 -1.03 2.16 -10.10
CA ASP A 321 -1.02 3.57 -9.73
C ASP A 321 0.07 3.94 -8.71
N ARG A 322 0.57 2.95 -7.95
CA ARG A 322 1.59 3.15 -6.92
C ARG A 322 3.01 3.30 -7.47
N LEU A 323 3.47 2.31 -8.24
CA LEU A 323 4.85 2.24 -8.76
C LEU A 323 4.96 2.72 -10.22
N ASP A 324 3.86 2.67 -10.97
CA ASP A 324 3.77 3.03 -12.39
C ASP A 324 2.47 3.81 -12.67
N ARG A 325 2.25 4.90 -11.93
CA ARG A 325 1.12 5.83 -12.07
C ARG A 325 0.83 6.27 -13.51
N TYR A 326 1.88 6.31 -14.33
CA TYR A 326 1.85 6.86 -15.68
C TYR A 326 1.60 5.76 -16.74
N CYS A 327 1.42 4.51 -16.33
CA CYS A 327 1.26 3.34 -17.21
C CYS A 327 2.39 3.19 -18.23
N CYS A 328 3.63 3.40 -17.82
CA CYS A 328 4.78 3.30 -18.71
C CYS A 328 5.21 1.85 -18.96
N GLY A 329 4.73 0.89 -18.17
CA GLY A 329 5.14 -0.52 -18.24
C GLY A 329 4.32 -1.42 -19.17
N PHE A 330 3.31 -0.88 -19.84
CA PHE A 330 2.47 -1.59 -20.80
C PHE A 330 1.84 -0.60 -21.79
N HIS A 331 1.10 -1.09 -22.78
CA HIS A 331 0.31 -0.23 -23.67
C HIS A 331 -1.08 -0.02 -23.06
N PRO A 332 -1.37 1.16 -22.46
CA PRO A 332 -2.64 1.40 -21.79
C PRO A 332 -3.80 1.50 -22.76
N ASP A 333 -4.98 1.00 -22.35
CA ASP A 333 -6.22 1.28 -23.06
C ASP A 333 -6.59 2.76 -22.93
N PRO A 334 -7.34 3.36 -23.89
CA PRO A 334 -7.70 4.78 -23.83
C PRO A 334 -8.52 5.19 -22.60
N LYS A 335 -9.14 4.22 -21.92
CA LYS A 335 -9.97 4.41 -20.71
C LYS A 335 -9.17 4.33 -19.41
N GLU A 336 -7.87 4.09 -19.51
CA GLU A 336 -6.99 4.07 -18.33
C GLU A 336 -6.86 5.48 -17.77
N SER A 337 -6.94 5.63 -16.45
CA SER A 337 -6.88 6.95 -15.81
C SER A 337 -5.59 7.71 -16.16
N CYS A 338 -4.45 7.02 -16.28
CA CYS A 338 -3.19 7.62 -16.73
C CYS A 338 -3.25 8.22 -18.14
N VAL A 339 -4.13 7.72 -19.02
CA VAL A 339 -4.33 8.24 -20.39
C VAL A 339 -5.37 9.35 -20.37
N GLU A 340 -6.50 9.15 -19.70
CA GLU A 340 -7.57 10.16 -19.59
C GLU A 340 -7.04 11.46 -18.93
N GLU A 341 -6.18 11.33 -17.93
CA GLU A 341 -5.54 12.44 -17.22
C GLU A 341 -4.27 12.96 -17.92
N ARG A 342 -3.91 12.42 -19.09
CA ARG A 342 -2.69 12.76 -19.86
C ARG A 342 -1.38 12.60 -19.09
N LEU A 343 -1.37 11.73 -18.08
CA LEU A 343 -0.16 11.42 -17.32
C LEU A 343 0.83 10.62 -18.19
N HIS A 344 0.32 9.71 -19.04
CA HIS A 344 1.15 8.84 -19.87
C HIS A 344 2.16 9.59 -20.77
N ASP A 345 1.87 10.84 -21.15
CA ASP A 345 2.79 11.68 -21.94
C ASP A 345 4.16 11.86 -21.27
N LYS A 346 4.20 11.78 -19.93
CA LYS A 346 5.43 11.90 -19.12
C LYS A 346 6.34 10.67 -19.19
N CYS A 347 5.87 9.54 -19.72
CA CYS A 347 6.71 8.34 -19.88
C CYS A 347 7.94 8.58 -20.77
N ARG A 348 7.98 9.67 -21.55
CA ARG A 348 9.13 10.10 -22.34
C ARG A 348 10.32 10.59 -21.50
N ASN A 349 10.07 11.03 -20.27
CA ASN A 349 11.09 11.55 -19.37
C ASN A 349 10.99 10.89 -17.98
N PRO A 350 11.86 9.92 -17.65
CA PRO A 350 11.86 9.24 -16.36
C PRO A 350 12.04 10.15 -15.14
N GLU A 351 12.60 11.35 -15.31
CA GLU A 351 12.77 12.34 -14.22
C GLU A 351 11.43 12.95 -13.76
N GLU A 352 10.39 12.89 -14.59
CA GLU A 352 9.06 13.41 -14.27
C GLU A 352 8.15 12.37 -13.61
N LEU A 353 8.64 11.13 -13.46
CA LEU A 353 7.86 10.03 -12.92
C LEU A 353 8.03 9.94 -11.40
N PHE A 354 6.90 9.98 -10.70
CA PHE A 354 6.82 9.88 -9.24
C PHE A 354 5.97 8.71 -8.80
N LEU A 355 6.38 8.09 -7.69
CA LEU A 355 5.60 7.09 -6.98
C LEU A 355 4.56 7.79 -6.08
N VAL A 356 3.45 7.11 -5.82
CA VAL A 356 2.41 7.54 -4.88
C VAL A 356 2.04 6.42 -3.93
N HIS A 357 1.29 6.71 -2.87
CA HIS A 357 0.90 5.75 -1.83
C HIS A 357 2.09 5.01 -1.20
N ILE A 358 3.24 5.69 -1.10
CA ILE A 358 4.42 5.22 -0.39
C ILE A 358 4.29 5.64 1.07
N LEU A 359 3.59 4.80 1.82
CA LEU A 359 3.20 5.08 3.20
C LEU A 359 3.91 4.21 4.21
N VAL A 360 4.19 4.78 5.37
CA VAL A 360 4.73 4.09 6.55
C VAL A 360 3.97 4.54 7.81
N ARG A 361 4.03 3.74 8.87
CA ARG A 361 3.47 4.12 10.18
C ARG A 361 4.53 4.76 11.06
N GLU A 362 4.12 5.67 11.94
CA GLU A 362 4.99 6.25 12.96
C GLU A 362 5.59 5.20 13.88
N SER A 363 4.77 4.23 14.27
CA SER A 363 5.15 3.09 15.11
C SER A 363 6.15 2.15 14.45
N ASN A 364 6.23 2.13 13.11
CA ASN A 364 7.14 1.25 12.36
C ASN A 364 7.49 1.82 10.98
N PRO A 365 8.42 2.81 10.91
CA PRO A 365 8.75 3.52 9.68
C PRO A 365 9.59 2.70 8.69
N SER A 366 9.93 1.46 9.05
CA SER A 366 10.70 0.55 8.21
C SER A 366 9.84 -0.39 7.36
N HIS A 367 8.53 -0.41 7.59
CA HIS A 367 7.58 -1.24 6.85
C HIS A 367 6.59 -0.36 6.08
N LEU A 368 6.26 -0.81 4.87
CA LEU A 368 5.28 -0.12 4.03
C LEU A 368 3.85 -0.41 4.52
N VAL A 369 2.93 0.50 4.23
CA VAL A 369 1.48 0.31 4.43
C VAL A 369 0.81 0.32 3.07
N TYR A 370 -0.02 -0.69 2.81
CA TYR A 370 -0.70 -0.81 1.52
C TYR A 370 -2.11 -0.21 1.62
N ILE A 371 -2.35 0.86 0.89
CA ILE A 371 -3.68 1.48 0.72
C ILE A 371 -4.05 1.57 -0.76
N ASP A 372 -5.33 1.76 -1.04
CA ASP A 372 -5.86 1.94 -2.40
C ASP A 372 -5.50 0.74 -3.30
N ASN A 373 -5.83 -0.44 -2.78
CA ASN A 373 -5.40 -1.73 -3.32
C ASN A 373 -6.46 -2.39 -4.22
N ALA A 374 -7.44 -1.65 -4.75
CA ALA A 374 -8.58 -2.25 -5.46
C ALA A 374 -8.13 -3.14 -6.63
N GLY A 375 -6.97 -2.83 -7.20
CA GLY A 375 -6.39 -3.61 -8.28
C GLY A 375 -7.27 -3.58 -9.52
N ARG A 376 -6.94 -4.47 -10.46
CA ARG A 376 -7.54 -4.51 -11.78
C ARG A 376 -7.81 -5.96 -12.16
N PRO A 377 -8.94 -6.53 -11.69
CA PRO A 377 -9.23 -7.94 -11.90
C PRO A 377 -9.39 -8.30 -13.38
N ASP A 378 -9.93 -7.39 -14.19
CA ASP A 378 -10.17 -7.59 -15.62
C ASP A 378 -8.98 -7.17 -16.50
N HIS A 379 -7.85 -6.80 -15.90
CA HIS A 379 -6.65 -6.41 -16.67
C HIS A 379 -6.13 -7.62 -17.49
N PRO A 380 -5.98 -7.47 -18.82
CA PRO A 380 -5.65 -8.58 -19.71
C PRO A 380 -4.24 -9.14 -19.46
N GLU A 381 -4.11 -10.45 -19.64
CA GLU A 381 -2.86 -11.20 -19.37
C GLU A 381 -1.71 -10.74 -20.28
N GLU A 382 -2.02 -10.40 -21.54
CA GLU A 382 -1.05 -9.94 -22.53
C GLU A 382 -0.55 -8.50 -22.29
N LYS A 383 -1.17 -7.76 -21.37
CA LYS A 383 -0.76 -6.39 -21.00
C LYS A 383 -0.29 -6.27 -19.55
N LEU A 384 0.05 -7.37 -18.89
CA LEU A 384 0.53 -7.33 -17.51
C LEU A 384 1.71 -6.36 -17.36
N ASN A 385 1.66 -5.54 -16.31
CA ASN A 385 2.66 -4.52 -16.06
C ASN A 385 3.91 -5.12 -15.38
N PHE A 386 4.87 -5.56 -16.20
CA PHE A 386 6.15 -6.09 -15.70
C PHE A 386 7.10 -5.01 -15.17
N ARG A 387 6.85 -3.72 -15.46
CA ARG A 387 7.64 -2.61 -14.89
C ARG A 387 7.58 -2.59 -13.37
N LEU A 388 6.49 -3.07 -12.79
CA LEU A 388 6.33 -3.23 -11.33
C LEU A 388 7.41 -4.12 -10.70
N LEU A 389 8.04 -5.01 -11.49
CA LEU A 389 9.06 -5.95 -11.04
C LEU A 389 10.50 -5.47 -11.35
N GLU A 390 10.66 -4.32 -12.01
CA GLU A 390 11.97 -3.81 -12.40
C GLU A 390 12.84 -3.47 -11.19
N GLY A 391 14.07 -4.00 -11.18
CA GLY A 391 15.04 -3.79 -10.11
C GLY A 391 14.85 -4.69 -8.89
N ILE A 392 13.76 -5.47 -8.81
CA ILE A 392 13.54 -6.44 -7.74
C ILE A 392 14.49 -7.63 -7.93
N ASP A 393 15.32 -7.90 -6.93
CA ASP A 393 16.38 -8.92 -6.96
C ASP A 393 15.98 -10.23 -6.25
N ARG A 394 14.95 -10.20 -5.41
CA ARG A 394 14.47 -11.35 -4.63
C ARG A 394 13.00 -11.19 -4.25
N PHE A 395 12.31 -12.29 -3.98
CA PHE A 395 10.91 -12.26 -3.52
C PHE A 395 10.73 -12.91 -2.15
N PRO A 396 9.63 -12.60 -1.42
CA PRO A 396 9.38 -13.20 -0.11
C PRO A 396 9.15 -14.71 -0.21
N GLU A 397 10.06 -15.51 0.36
CA GLU A 397 10.05 -16.98 0.26
C GLU A 397 8.71 -17.60 0.64
N THR A 398 8.07 -17.13 1.72
CA THR A 398 6.77 -17.64 2.16
C THR A 398 5.67 -17.40 1.12
N ALA A 399 5.62 -16.20 0.52
CA ALA A 399 4.65 -15.89 -0.52
C ALA A 399 4.90 -16.75 -1.75
N VAL A 400 6.17 -16.86 -2.18
CA VAL A 400 6.57 -17.70 -3.31
C VAL A 400 6.25 -19.18 -3.05
N ALA A 401 6.41 -19.69 -1.83
CA ALA A 401 6.03 -21.05 -1.46
C ALA A 401 4.51 -21.28 -1.58
N VAL A 402 3.68 -20.32 -1.15
CA VAL A 402 2.22 -20.36 -1.36
C VAL A 402 1.90 -20.42 -2.85
N LEU A 403 2.54 -19.59 -3.69
CA LEU A 403 2.31 -19.61 -5.14
C LEU A 403 2.73 -20.97 -5.75
N ARG A 404 3.94 -21.46 -5.44
CA ARG A 404 4.48 -22.75 -5.95
C ARG A 404 3.66 -23.97 -5.51
N SER A 405 3.00 -23.87 -4.37
CA SER A 405 2.16 -24.95 -3.86
C SER A 405 0.92 -25.21 -4.71
N GLY A 406 0.44 -24.21 -5.47
CA GLY A 406 -0.83 -24.26 -6.20
C GLY A 406 -2.06 -24.16 -5.29
N CYS A 407 -1.86 -23.79 -4.02
CA CYS A 407 -2.91 -23.72 -3.01
C CYS A 407 -3.59 -22.35 -2.93
N LEU A 408 -3.06 -21.32 -3.63
CA LEU A 408 -3.49 -19.92 -3.48
C LEU A 408 -4.99 -19.76 -3.66
N GLN A 409 -5.58 -20.28 -4.74
CA GLN A 409 -7.02 -20.22 -4.97
C GLN A 409 -7.84 -20.82 -3.80
N ASN A 410 -7.44 -21.99 -3.27
CA ASN A 410 -8.17 -22.65 -2.18
C ASN A 410 -8.04 -21.92 -0.85
N MET A 411 -6.89 -21.32 -0.59
CA MET A 411 -6.64 -20.50 0.60
C MET A 411 -7.43 -19.18 0.51
N LEU A 412 -7.43 -18.51 -0.64
CA LEU A 412 -8.21 -17.30 -0.87
C LEU A 412 -9.72 -17.55 -0.70
N ARG A 413 -10.27 -18.66 -1.22
CA ARG A 413 -11.69 -19.00 -1.00
C ARG A 413 -12.04 -19.08 0.48
N LYS A 414 -11.22 -19.80 1.27
CA LYS A 414 -11.40 -19.90 2.72
C LYS A 414 -11.27 -18.54 3.41
N SER A 415 -10.34 -17.72 2.94
CA SER A 415 -10.10 -16.37 3.45
C SER A 415 -11.33 -15.49 3.22
N LEU A 416 -11.75 -15.35 1.97
CA LEU A 416 -12.86 -14.48 1.57
C LEU A 416 -14.19 -14.90 2.17
N PHE A 417 -14.35 -16.20 2.43
CA PHE A 417 -15.53 -16.71 3.11
C PHE A 417 -15.69 -16.16 4.55
N THR A 418 -14.64 -15.65 5.19
CA THR A 418 -14.82 -15.00 6.50
C THR A 418 -15.52 -13.64 6.42
N ASP A 419 -15.56 -13.02 5.24
CA ASP A 419 -16.35 -11.83 4.94
C ASP A 419 -17.60 -12.23 4.13
N GLN A 420 -18.68 -12.55 4.85
CA GLN A 420 -19.92 -13.04 4.24
C GLN A 420 -20.57 -12.00 3.32
N GLU A 421 -20.51 -10.71 3.67
CA GLU A 421 -21.10 -9.66 2.83
C GLU A 421 -20.33 -9.55 1.51
N PHE A 422 -19.00 -9.61 1.53
CA PHE A 422 -18.20 -9.67 0.31
C PHE A 422 -18.55 -10.93 -0.49
N TRP A 423 -18.46 -12.10 0.14
CA TRP A 423 -18.71 -13.39 -0.49
C TRP A 423 -20.05 -13.43 -1.23
N GLU A 424 -21.14 -13.08 -0.54
CA GLU A 424 -22.49 -13.08 -1.10
C GLU A 424 -22.63 -12.05 -2.22
N SER A 425 -22.09 -10.84 -2.03
CA SER A 425 -22.16 -9.77 -3.04
C SER A 425 -21.47 -10.14 -4.35
N GLN A 426 -20.46 -11.00 -4.29
CA GLN A 426 -19.72 -11.48 -5.45
C GLN A 426 -20.34 -12.75 -6.06
N GLY A 427 -21.54 -13.17 -5.65
CA GLY A 427 -22.18 -14.40 -6.16
C GLY A 427 -21.57 -15.68 -5.59
N GLY A 428 -20.99 -15.59 -4.39
CA GLY A 428 -20.41 -16.70 -3.64
C GLY A 428 -19.31 -17.43 -4.40
N GLN A 429 -19.27 -18.76 -4.23
CA GLN A 429 -18.23 -19.61 -4.81
C GLN A 429 -18.13 -19.50 -6.34
N GLN A 430 -19.28 -19.36 -7.01
CA GLN A 430 -19.33 -19.36 -8.47
C GLN A 430 -18.94 -18.01 -9.05
N GLY A 431 -19.41 -16.90 -8.49
CA GLY A 431 -19.06 -15.57 -9.02
C GLY A 431 -17.60 -15.19 -8.75
N LEU A 432 -16.97 -15.71 -7.68
CA LEU A 432 -15.53 -15.54 -7.45
C LEU A 432 -14.63 -16.42 -8.32
N LYS A 433 -15.18 -17.38 -9.07
CA LYS A 433 -14.38 -18.39 -9.78
C LYS A 433 -13.41 -17.76 -10.78
N ALA A 434 -13.90 -16.89 -11.66
CA ALA A 434 -13.09 -16.26 -12.71
C ALA A 434 -12.02 -15.36 -12.11
N LEU A 435 -12.40 -14.51 -11.15
CA LEU A 435 -11.48 -13.63 -10.43
C LEU A 435 -10.30 -14.38 -9.80
N LEU A 436 -10.59 -15.45 -9.07
CA LEU A 436 -9.53 -16.25 -8.43
C LEU A 436 -8.69 -17.02 -9.43
N GLN A 437 -9.25 -17.42 -10.57
CA GLN A 437 -8.48 -18.03 -11.67
C GLN A 437 -7.52 -17.01 -12.30
N THR A 438 -7.94 -15.76 -12.48
CA THR A 438 -7.07 -14.69 -12.98
C THR A 438 -5.88 -14.47 -12.05
N ILE A 439 -6.10 -14.39 -10.73
CA ILE A 439 -5.02 -14.21 -9.75
C ILE A 439 -4.06 -15.41 -9.77
N GLU A 440 -4.59 -16.64 -9.81
CA GLU A 440 -3.78 -17.85 -9.92
C GLU A 440 -2.93 -17.84 -11.20
N ARG A 441 -3.51 -17.44 -12.33
CA ARG A 441 -2.81 -17.35 -13.60
C ARG A 441 -1.68 -16.32 -13.59
N ARG A 442 -1.93 -15.13 -13.02
CA ARG A 442 -0.89 -14.11 -12.79
C ARG A 442 0.21 -14.61 -11.86
N ALA A 443 -0.13 -15.39 -10.84
CA ALA A 443 0.86 -16.03 -9.97
C ALA A 443 1.76 -17.00 -10.74
N GLN A 444 1.22 -17.81 -11.65
CA GLN A 444 2.03 -18.70 -12.48
C GLN A 444 2.98 -17.91 -13.41
N ILE A 445 2.51 -16.80 -13.98
CA ILE A 445 3.35 -15.91 -14.80
C ILE A 445 4.47 -15.28 -13.98
N LEU A 446 4.17 -14.82 -12.76
CA LEU A 446 5.18 -14.31 -11.84
C LEU A 446 6.21 -15.38 -11.47
N LEU A 447 5.78 -16.62 -11.21
CA LEU A 447 6.69 -17.72 -10.92
C LEU A 447 7.63 -18.01 -12.11
N GLN A 448 7.11 -17.99 -13.34
CA GLN A 448 7.93 -18.12 -14.54
C GLN A 448 8.96 -16.99 -14.63
N TYR A 449 8.53 -15.73 -14.40
CA TYR A 449 9.44 -14.58 -14.37
C TYR A 449 10.55 -14.73 -13.32
N ILE A 450 10.21 -15.20 -12.10
CA ILE A 450 11.18 -15.45 -11.02
C ILE A 450 12.19 -16.52 -11.45
N GLN A 451 11.72 -17.60 -12.09
CA GLN A 451 12.56 -18.68 -12.56
C GLN A 451 13.51 -18.22 -13.67
N ASP A 452 12.99 -17.55 -14.70
CA ASP A 452 13.76 -17.11 -15.87
C ASP A 452 14.88 -16.13 -15.50
N ARG A 453 14.68 -15.36 -14.42
CA ARG A 453 15.64 -14.37 -13.92
C ARG A 453 16.43 -14.80 -12.69
N SER A 454 16.25 -16.04 -12.23
CA SER A 454 16.94 -16.58 -11.04
C SER A 454 16.77 -15.72 -9.77
N LEU A 455 15.57 -15.18 -9.55
CA LEU A 455 15.25 -14.24 -8.46
C LEU A 455 14.74 -14.94 -7.19
N GLN A 456 15.42 -16.02 -6.78
CA GLN A 456 14.93 -16.92 -5.71
C GLN A 456 14.64 -16.22 -4.39
#